data_AF-A0A8X8ZV62-F1
#
_entry.id   AF-A0A8X8ZV62-F1
#
_cell.length_a   1.000
_cell.length_b   1.000
_cell.length_c   1.000
_cell.angle_alpha   90.00
_cell.angle_beta   90.00
_cell.angle_gamma   90.00
#
_symmetry.space_group_name_H-M   'P 1'
#
loop_
_entity.id
_entity.type
_entity.pdbx_description
1 polymer ?
#
loop_
_entity_poly.entity_id
_entity_poly.type
_entity_poly.pdbx_seq_one_letter_code
_entity_poly.pdbx_strand_id
1 'polypeptide(L)'
;MGWLPEPKKEGKNLGILAFETAKTMSRLISLYKSVSDEEISRLRNDVIRSKGVAFLNSGDEKFLLSLASAKRLKDLDHATAAVAR
;
A
#
# COMPACT_ATOMS: atom_id res chain seq x y z
N MET A 1 4.90 -41.79 -37.30
CA MET A 1 5.24 -40.40 -36.95
C MET A 1 4.70 -40.12 -35.56
N GLY A 2 5.60 -39.86 -34.62
CA GLY A 2 5.31 -39.81 -33.19
C GLY A 2 4.42 -38.62 -32.81
N TRP A 3 3.47 -38.89 -31.92
CA TRP A 3 2.63 -37.90 -31.28
C TRP A 3 3.49 -36.94 -30.46
N LEU A 4 3.45 -35.64 -30.76
CA LEU A 4 3.99 -34.60 -29.88
C LEU A 4 2.94 -34.33 -28.78
N PRO A 5 3.32 -34.37 -27.50
CA PRO A 5 2.39 -33.99 -26.43
C PRO A 5 2.07 -32.49 -26.54
N GLU A 6 0.78 -32.16 -26.52
CA GLU A 6 0.29 -30.78 -26.44
C GLU A 6 0.93 -30.04 -25.25
N PRO A 7 1.37 -28.78 -25.40
CA PRO A 7 1.97 -28.02 -24.32
C PRO A 7 0.92 -27.77 -23.23
N LYS A 8 1.11 -28.40 -22.06
CA LYS A 8 0.27 -28.24 -20.89
C LYS A 8 0.29 -26.76 -20.47
N LYS A 9 -0.86 -26.08 -20.55
CA LYS A 9 -1.06 -24.71 -20.03
C LYS A 9 -1.07 -24.72 -18.50
N GLU A 10 -0.01 -25.18 -17.87
CA GLU A 10 0.07 -25.25 -16.41
C GLU A 10 0.79 -24.01 -15.86
N GLY A 11 0.18 -23.36 -14.87
CA GLY A 11 0.85 -22.38 -14.01
C GLY A 11 0.63 -20.90 -14.28
N LYS A 12 0.00 -20.47 -15.39
CA LYS A 12 -0.24 -19.03 -15.64
C LYS A 12 -1.06 -18.36 -14.54
N ASN A 13 -2.12 -19.02 -14.08
CA ASN A 13 -2.97 -18.51 -13.00
C ASN A 13 -2.24 -18.47 -11.66
N LEU A 14 -1.40 -19.47 -11.37
CA LEU A 14 -0.57 -19.50 -10.16
C LEU A 14 0.46 -18.36 -10.15
N GLY A 15 1.09 -18.08 -11.30
CA GLY A 15 2.01 -16.95 -11.45
C GLY A 15 1.34 -15.59 -11.22
N ILE A 16 0.12 -15.40 -11.76
CA ILE A 16 -0.66 -14.18 -11.54
C ILE A 16 -1.04 -14.02 -10.07
N LEU A 17 -1.51 -15.09 -9.43
CA LEU A 17 -1.84 -15.09 -8.00
C LEU A 17 -0.62 -14.78 -7.14
N ALA A 18 0.51 -15.44 -7.39
CA ALA A 18 1.77 -15.19 -6.68
C ALA A 18 2.24 -13.72 -6.83
N PHE A 19 2.09 -13.14 -8.03
CA PHE A 19 2.39 -11.74 -8.27
C PHE A 19 1.48 -10.80 -7.48
N GLU A 20 0.16 -11.04 -7.48
CA GLU A 20 -0.78 -10.21 -6.70
C GLU A 20 -0.57 -10.37 -5.19
N THR A 21 -0.21 -11.56 -4.71
CA THR A 21 0.20 -11.77 -3.32
C THR A 21 1.48 -10.98 -3.00
N ALA A 22 2.52 -11.06 -3.83
CA ALA A 22 3.76 -10.32 -3.63
C ALA A 22 3.54 -8.80 -3.61
N LYS A 23 2.69 -8.29 -4.51
CA LYS A 23 2.26 -6.89 -4.56
C LYS A 23 1.50 -6.47 -3.29
N THR A 24 0.61 -7.32 -2.79
CA THR A 24 -0.12 -7.07 -1.54
C THR A 24 0.83 -7.04 -0.34
N MET A 25 1.76 -7.99 -0.26
CA MET A 25 2.79 -8.06 0.78
C MET A 25 3.73 -6.84 0.74
N SER A 26 4.15 -6.41 -0.46
CA SER A 26 4.98 -5.21 -0.63
C SER A 26 4.30 -3.94 -0.11
N ARG A 27 2.98 -3.82 -0.33
CA ARG A 27 2.17 -2.70 0.20
C ARG A 27 2.06 -2.76 1.72
N LEU A 28 1.83 -3.94 2.31
CA LEU A 28 1.79 -4.12 3.76
C LEU A 28 3.11 -3.72 4.43
N ILE A 29 4.24 -4.16 3.89
CA ILE A 29 5.57 -3.80 4.40
C ILE A 29 5.79 -2.29 4.30
N SER A 30 5.41 -1.68 3.18
CA SER A 30 5.53 -0.23 2.99
C SER A 30 4.68 0.55 4.00
N LEU A 31 3.44 0.10 4.24
CA LEU A 31 2.55 0.70 5.22
C LEU A 31 3.11 0.57 6.63
N TYR A 32 3.62 -0.60 7.02
CA TYR A 32 4.27 -0.82 8.30
C TYR A 32 5.46 0.12 8.51
N LYS A 33 6.31 0.31 7.50
CA LYS A 33 7.42 1.26 7.58
C LYS A 33 6.95 2.71 7.72
N SER A 34 5.84 3.09 7.08
CA SER A 34 5.30 4.45 7.11
C SER A 34 4.75 4.89 8.48
N VAL A 35 4.47 3.94 9.38
CA VAL A 35 4.00 4.18 10.75
C VAL A 35 5.12 4.12 11.78
N SER A 36 6.39 4.05 11.35
CA SER A 36 7.52 4.20 12.27
C SER A 36 7.58 5.60 12.87
N ASP A 37 8.20 5.73 14.05
CA ASP A 37 8.34 7.01 14.75
C ASP A 37 9.06 8.05 13.89
N GLU A 38 10.08 7.64 13.13
CA GLU A 38 10.81 8.49 12.19
C GLU A 38 9.88 9.05 11.11
N GLU A 39 9.07 8.19 10.50
CA GLU A 39 8.13 8.59 9.46
C GLU A 39 6.97 9.45 9.98
N ILE A 40 6.52 9.19 11.21
CA ILE A 40 5.51 10.01 11.89
C ILE A 40 6.10 11.39 12.23
N SER A 41 7.34 11.43 12.71
CA SER A 41 8.05 12.68 12.99
C SER A 41 8.22 13.51 11.72
N ARG A 42 8.68 12.89 10.62
CA ARG A 42 8.79 13.52 9.30
C ARG A 42 7.45 14.06 8.78
N LEU A 43 6.38 13.28 8.91
CA LEU A 43 5.04 13.72 8.52
C LEU A 43 4.63 14.99 9.30
N ARG A 44 4.86 15.01 10.61
CA ARG A 44 4.47 16.12 11.49
C ARG A 44 5.31 17.36 11.29
N ASN A 45 6.63 17.20 11.21
CA ASN A 45 7.57 18.31 11.24
C ASN A 45 7.85 18.89 9.85
N ASP A 46 7.76 18.08 8.80
CA ASP A 46 8.15 18.50 7.45
C ASP A 46 6.92 18.62 6.53
N VAL A 47 6.15 17.53 6.39
CA VAL A 47 5.06 17.47 5.41
C VAL A 47 3.89 18.36 5.82
N ILE A 48 3.38 18.20 7.03
CA ILE A 48 2.23 18.97 7.55
C ILE A 48 2.56 20.46 7.65
N ARG A 49 3.80 20.81 7.99
CA ARG A 49 4.26 22.20 8.11
C ARG A 49 4.65 22.82 6.77
N SER A 50 4.60 22.07 5.68
CA SER A 50 4.94 22.61 4.36
C SER A 50 3.90 23.64 3.91
N LYS A 51 4.38 24.72 3.26
CA LYS A 51 3.51 25.77 2.73
C LYS A 51 2.48 25.24 1.72
N GLY A 52 2.86 24.22 0.95
CA GLY A 52 1.97 23.59 -0.03
C GLY A 52 0.80 22.87 0.61
N VAL A 53 1.03 22.12 1.69
CA VAL A 53 -0.04 21.44 2.44
C VAL A 53 -0.96 22.45 3.12
N ALA A 54 -0.39 23.50 3.73
CA ALA A 54 -1.17 24.57 4.34
C ALA A 54 -2.05 25.32 3.32
N PHE A 55 -1.55 25.56 2.10
CA PHE A 55 -2.25 26.27 1.05
C PHE A 55 -3.33 25.43 0.34
N LEU A 56 -3.03 24.16 0.04
CA LEU A 56 -3.93 23.32 -0.76
C LEU A 56 -4.93 22.49 0.06
N ASN A 57 -4.66 22.30 1.35
CA ASN A 57 -5.45 21.40 2.18
C ASN A 57 -5.97 22.09 3.45
N SER A 58 -5.09 22.36 4.42
CA SER A 58 -5.47 23.01 5.69
C SER A 58 -4.24 23.42 6.48
N GLY A 59 -4.35 24.45 7.32
CA GLY A 59 -3.34 24.81 8.31
C GLY A 59 -3.51 24.13 9.68
N ASP A 60 -4.60 23.39 9.89
CA ASP A 60 -4.87 22.69 11.15
C ASP A 60 -4.15 21.34 11.21
N GLU A 61 -3.10 21.26 12.05
CA GLU A 61 -2.31 20.05 12.27
C GLU A 61 -3.17 18.86 12.72
N LYS A 62 -4.16 19.06 13.60
CA LYS A 62 -5.00 17.96 14.11
C LYS A 62 -5.86 17.38 12.99
N PHE A 63 -6.44 18.24 12.17
CA PHE A 63 -7.21 17.82 11.00
C PHE A 63 -6.33 17.04 10.02
N LEU A 64 -5.14 17.54 9.70
CA LEU A 64 -4.22 16.88 8.76
C LEU A 64 -3.72 15.53 9.29
N LEU A 65 -3.48 15.40 10.59
CA LEU A 65 -3.13 14.13 11.22
C LEU A 65 -4.27 13.12 11.20
N SER A 66 -5.50 13.58 11.44
CA SER A 66 -6.70 12.75 11.31
C SER A 66 -6.87 12.25 9.87
N LEU A 67 -6.68 13.13 8.88
CA LEU A 67 -6.74 12.80 7.46
C LEU A 67 -5.67 11.77 7.07
N ALA A 68 -4.42 11.96 7.50
CA ALA A 68 -3.34 11.03 7.24
C ALA A 68 -3.60 9.66 7.87
N SER A 69 -4.12 9.63 9.10
CA SER A 69 -4.51 8.39 9.79
C SER A 69 -5.63 7.65 9.06
N ALA A 70 -6.69 8.36 8.65
CA ALA A 70 -7.79 7.79 7.90
C ALA A 70 -7.33 7.21 6.56
N LYS A 71 -6.40 7.88 5.87
CA LYS A 71 -5.81 7.37 4.63
C LYS A 71 -5.01 6.08 4.85
N ARG A 72 -4.15 6.04 5.87
CA ARG A 72 -3.37 4.83 6.21
C ARG A 72 -4.26 3.64 6.58
N LEU A 73 -5.34 3.90 7.33
CA LEU A 73 -6.32 2.86 7.68
C LEU A 73 -7.03 2.32 6.43
N LYS A 74 -7.45 3.20 5.52
CA LYS A 74 -8.05 2.78 4.24
C LYS A 74 -7.08 1.92 3.40
N ASP A 75 -5.80 2.28 3.39
CA ASP A 75 -4.77 1.52 2.68
C ASP A 75 -4.55 0.14 3.34
N LEU A 76 -4.67 0.03 4.67
CA LEU A 76 -4.66 -1.24 5.41
C LEU A 76 -5.88 -2.11 5.10
N ASP A 77 -7.08 -1.53 5.11
CA ASP A 77 -8.33 -2.25 4.83
C ASP A 77 -8.29 -2.87 3.44
N HIS A 78 -7.77 -2.14 2.45
CA HIS A 78 -7.60 -2.65 1.10
C HIS A 78 -6.63 -3.84 1.04
N ALA A 79 -5.51 -3.78 1.76
CA ALA A 79 -4.56 -4.88 1.83
C ALA A 79 -5.16 -6.10 2.54
N THR A 80 -5.91 -5.88 3.62
CA THR A 80 -6.58 -6.94 4.40
C THR A 80 -7.64 -7.64 3.56
N ALA A 81 -8.47 -6.88 2.84
CA ALA A 81 -9.44 -7.43 1.89
C ALA A 81 -8.77 -8.23 0.77
N ALA A 82 -7.55 -7.85 0.36
CA ALA A 82 -6.80 -8.61 -0.64
C ALA A 82 -6.29 -9.96 -0.11
N VAL A 83 -5.91 -10.03 1.17
CA VAL A 83 -5.43 -11.26 1.85
C VAL A 83 -6.57 -12.19 2.28
N ALA A 84 -7.74 -11.64 2.62
CA ALA A 84 -8.88 -12.42 3.09
C ALA A 84 -9.62 -13.20 1.98
N ARG A 85 -9.29 -12.97 0.70
CA ARG A 85 -9.86 -13.67 -0.46
C ARG A 85 -9.02 -14.88 -0.84
#